data_AF-A0A7S4CFM8-F1
#
_entry.id   AF-A0A7S4CFM8-F1
#
_cell.length_a   1.000
_cell.length_b   1.000
_cell.length_c   1.000
_cell.angle_alpha   90.00
_cell.angle_beta   90.00
_cell.angle_gamma   90.00
#
_symmetry.space_group_name_H-M   'P 1'
#
loop_
_entity.id
_entity.type
_entity.pdbx_description
1 polymer ?
#
loop_
_entity_poly.entity_id
_entity_poly.type
_entity_poly.pdbx_seq_one_letter_code
_entity_poly.pdbx_strand_id
1 'polypeptide(L)'
;RYWAFGAEAEVAMATQAAVAWNMIYTPAEAGPVLPVSRSWSFVPEEENPDFRYVTFCWDNLFASWIAAHHEGGRPVAYSNLIQSVRSKTAAGFVPNFAAALKKSQDRTEPPLGAYVLRALHRRSGEVWLVELLYDDLKDWNDWFVRRRMVDGLVVLGSWNEQPGHCPPSKCNDM
;
A
#
# COMPACT_ATOMS: atom_id res chain seq x y z
N ARG A 1 21.91 -4.62 -17.17
CA ARG A 1 20.79 -4.21 -16.31
C ARG A 1 19.86 -5.38 -15.97
N TYR A 2 19.34 -6.13 -16.95
CA TYR A 2 18.50 -7.32 -16.68
C TYR A 2 19.26 -8.65 -16.64
N TRP A 3 20.50 -8.70 -17.13
CA TRP A 3 21.36 -9.90 -17.08
C TRP A 3 21.57 -10.45 -15.65
N ALA A 4 21.41 -9.61 -14.62
CA ALA A 4 21.48 -10.03 -13.21
C ALA A 4 20.37 -11.02 -12.82
N PHE A 5 19.29 -11.11 -13.61
CA PHE A 5 18.19 -12.05 -13.43
C PHE A 5 18.38 -13.36 -14.21
N GLY A 6 19.48 -13.54 -14.93
CA GLY A 6 19.78 -14.78 -15.66
C GLY A 6 18.68 -15.15 -16.65
N ALA A 7 18.15 -16.37 -16.54
CA ALA A 7 17.07 -16.87 -17.40
C ALA A 7 15.78 -16.04 -17.30
N GLU A 8 15.58 -15.32 -16.19
CA GLU A 8 14.39 -14.51 -15.92
C GLU A 8 14.54 -13.04 -16.38
N ALA A 9 15.56 -12.72 -17.17
CA ALA A 9 15.83 -11.35 -17.62
C ALA A 9 14.65 -10.72 -18.36
N GLU A 10 13.99 -11.48 -19.24
CA GLU A 10 12.82 -11.00 -19.98
C GLU A 10 11.61 -10.79 -19.08
N VAL A 11 11.39 -11.70 -18.13
CA VAL A 11 10.32 -11.59 -17.12
C VAL A 11 10.53 -10.34 -16.27
N ALA A 12 11.74 -10.13 -15.75
CA ALA A 12 12.07 -8.96 -14.95
C ALA A 12 11.87 -7.64 -15.73
N MET A 13 12.26 -7.62 -17.00
CA MET A 13 12.02 -6.48 -17.88
C MET A 13 10.52 -6.23 -18.10
N ALA A 14 9.76 -7.27 -18.44
CA ALA A 14 8.32 -7.16 -18.67
C ALA A 14 7.57 -6.70 -17.41
N THR A 15 7.91 -7.24 -16.25
CA THR A 15 7.32 -6.83 -14.97
C THR A 15 7.64 -5.38 -14.63
N GLN A 16 8.90 -4.95 -14.78
CA GLN A 16 9.27 -3.54 -14.55
C GLN A 16 8.57 -2.59 -15.52
N ALA A 17 8.45 -2.97 -16.80
CA ALA A 17 7.74 -2.19 -17.81
C ALA A 17 6.25 -2.05 -17.48
N ALA A 18 5.59 -3.14 -17.04
CA ALA A 18 4.19 -3.11 -16.64
C ALA A 18 3.94 -2.19 -15.43
N VAL A 19 4.80 -2.27 -14.40
CA VAL A 19 4.71 -1.37 -13.24
C VAL A 19 4.94 0.09 -13.66
N ALA A 20 5.95 0.36 -14.48
CA ALA A 20 6.24 1.71 -14.96
C ALA A 20 5.12 2.28 -15.84
N TRP A 21 4.48 1.45 -16.67
CA TRP A 21 3.34 1.86 -17.51
C TRP A 21 2.14 2.34 -16.71
N ASN A 22 1.93 1.75 -15.53
CA ASN A 22 0.82 2.13 -14.66
C ASN A 22 1.09 3.40 -13.85
N MET A 23 2.31 3.93 -13.84
CA MET A 23 2.63 5.14 -13.10
C MET A 23 1.73 6.31 -13.54
N ILE A 24 1.12 6.96 -12.56
CA ILE A 24 0.35 8.18 -12.78
C ILE A 24 0.81 9.27 -11.83
N TYR A 25 0.46 10.50 -12.17
CA TYR A 25 0.51 11.66 -11.30
C TYR A 25 -0.89 12.26 -11.25
N THR A 26 -1.35 12.60 -10.05
CA THR A 26 -2.64 13.24 -9.81
C THR A 26 -2.49 14.30 -8.72
N PRO A 27 -3.21 15.45 -8.82
CA PRO A 27 -3.24 16.44 -7.75
C PRO A 27 -3.91 15.94 -6.46
N ALA A 28 -4.59 14.79 -6.49
CA ALA A 28 -5.13 14.15 -5.28
C ALA A 28 -4.06 13.64 -4.32
N GLU A 29 -2.82 13.52 -4.81
CA GLU A 29 -1.72 12.86 -4.13
C GLU A 29 -0.47 13.74 -4.06
N ALA A 30 0.41 13.47 -3.10
CA ALA A 30 1.63 14.25 -2.88
C ALA A 30 2.76 13.98 -3.90
N GLY A 31 2.56 13.03 -4.81
CA GLY A 31 3.55 12.65 -5.82
C GLY A 31 3.08 11.49 -6.70
N PRO A 32 3.97 10.94 -7.55
CA PRO A 32 3.60 9.83 -8.44
C PRO A 32 3.26 8.55 -7.66
N VAL A 33 2.23 7.84 -8.12
CA VAL A 33 1.79 6.55 -7.59
C VAL A 33 1.82 5.48 -8.68
N LEU A 34 1.86 4.22 -8.24
CA LEU A 34 1.90 3.02 -9.07
C LEU A 34 0.61 2.21 -8.85
N PRO A 35 -0.57 2.70 -9.30
CA PRO A 35 -1.83 1.97 -9.16
C PRO A 35 -1.76 0.62 -9.87
N VAL A 36 -2.60 -0.31 -9.44
CA VAL A 36 -2.69 -1.65 -10.05
C VAL A 36 -3.20 -1.61 -11.48
N SER A 37 -3.95 -0.57 -11.83
CA SER A 37 -4.47 -0.32 -13.17
C SER A 37 -4.75 1.16 -13.37
N ARG A 38 -4.64 1.62 -14.62
CA ARG A 38 -5.07 2.96 -15.04
C ARG A 38 -6.57 3.04 -15.35
N SER A 39 -7.24 1.90 -15.53
CA SER A 39 -8.67 1.84 -15.89
C SER A 39 -9.58 1.55 -14.70
N TRP A 40 -9.01 1.21 -13.53
CA TRP A 40 -9.79 0.88 -12.35
C TRP A 40 -9.76 2.02 -11.33
N SER A 41 -10.94 2.41 -10.86
CA SER A 41 -11.15 3.40 -9.81
C SER A 41 -12.38 3.03 -8.98
N PHE A 42 -12.37 3.32 -7.69
CA PHE A 42 -13.57 3.29 -6.82
C PHE A 42 -14.25 4.66 -6.68
N VAL A 43 -13.66 5.70 -7.28
CA VAL A 43 -14.27 7.03 -7.40
C VAL A 43 -14.87 7.16 -8.82
N PRO A 44 -16.19 7.38 -8.94
CA PRO A 44 -16.87 7.68 -10.19
C PRO A 44 -16.27 8.88 -10.92
N GLU A 45 -16.33 8.87 -12.24
CA GLU A 45 -15.75 9.91 -13.09
C GLU A 45 -16.45 11.25 -12.93
N GLU A 46 -17.75 11.23 -12.65
CA GLU A 46 -18.58 12.40 -12.46
C GLU A 46 -18.24 13.18 -11.18
N GLU A 47 -17.56 12.54 -10.21
CA GLU A 47 -17.10 13.21 -9.00
C GLU A 47 -15.89 14.11 -9.29
N ASN A 48 -14.80 13.54 -9.82
CA ASN A 48 -13.62 14.28 -10.27
C ASN A 48 -12.68 13.37 -11.11
N PRO A 49 -12.30 13.74 -12.34
CA PRO A 49 -11.37 12.95 -13.16
C PRO A 49 -9.99 12.77 -12.50
N ASP A 50 -9.52 13.71 -11.69
CA ASP A 50 -8.25 13.61 -10.97
C ASP A 50 -8.28 12.51 -9.88
N PHE A 51 -9.46 12.08 -9.45
CA PHE A 51 -9.62 11.07 -8.39
C PHE A 51 -9.69 9.64 -8.94
N ARG A 52 -9.49 9.47 -10.25
CA ARG A 52 -9.63 8.18 -10.95
C ARG A 52 -8.40 7.30 -10.83
N TYR A 53 -8.26 6.68 -9.67
CA TYR A 53 -7.27 5.63 -9.44
C TYR A 53 -7.70 4.75 -8.28
N VAL A 54 -7.01 3.62 -8.15
CA VAL A 54 -7.05 2.82 -6.93
C VAL A 54 -5.67 2.23 -6.69
N THR A 55 -5.26 2.29 -5.43
CA THR A 55 -4.09 1.60 -4.90
C THR A 55 -4.56 0.48 -3.98
N PHE A 56 -3.86 -0.64 -4.04
CA PHE A 56 -4.04 -1.75 -3.11
C PHE A 56 -2.75 -1.92 -2.34
N CYS A 57 -2.86 -2.05 -1.02
CA CYS A 57 -1.72 -1.95 -0.11
C CYS A 57 -0.55 -2.84 -0.54
N TRP A 58 -0.73 -4.17 -0.61
CA TRP A 58 0.36 -5.09 -0.88
C TRP A 58 0.89 -4.99 -2.33
N ASP A 59 0.03 -4.75 -3.32
CA ASP A 59 0.41 -4.57 -4.72
C ASP A 59 1.30 -3.34 -4.86
N ASN A 60 0.89 -2.21 -4.27
CA ASN A 60 1.65 -0.98 -4.31
C ASN A 60 2.97 -1.09 -3.53
N LEU A 61 3.00 -1.83 -2.42
CA LEU A 61 4.25 -2.11 -1.70
C LEU A 61 5.24 -2.89 -2.61
N PHE A 62 4.79 -3.94 -3.30
CA PHE A 62 5.65 -4.66 -4.24
C PHE A 62 6.00 -3.82 -5.48
N ALA A 63 5.08 -3.01 -5.98
CA ALA A 63 5.34 -2.08 -7.09
C ALA A 63 6.46 -1.09 -6.74
N SER A 64 6.47 -0.55 -5.51
CA SER A 64 7.58 0.27 -5.01
C SER A 64 8.91 -0.49 -5.01
N TRP A 65 8.91 -1.75 -4.57
CA TRP A 65 10.13 -2.55 -4.60
C TRP A 65 10.63 -2.81 -6.03
N ILE A 66 9.72 -3.16 -6.95
CA ILE A 66 10.02 -3.36 -8.37
C ILE A 66 10.56 -2.07 -9.00
N ALA A 67 9.91 -0.93 -8.77
CA ALA A 67 10.33 0.37 -9.28
C ALA A 67 11.73 0.78 -8.79
N ALA A 68 12.13 0.41 -7.58
CA ALA A 68 13.47 0.67 -7.06
C ALA A 68 14.58 -0.14 -7.75
N HIS A 69 14.23 -1.20 -8.50
CA HIS A 69 15.17 -1.92 -9.37
C HIS A 69 15.38 -1.23 -10.71
N HIS A 70 14.52 -0.26 -11.07
CA HIS A 70 14.72 0.59 -12.24
C HIS A 70 15.76 1.68 -11.95
N GLU A 71 16.67 1.91 -12.90
CA GLU A 71 17.63 3.02 -12.81
C GLU A 71 16.88 4.37 -12.80
N GLY A 72 17.13 5.21 -11.81
CA GLY A 72 16.34 6.44 -11.61
C GLY A 72 14.91 6.22 -11.10
N GLY A 73 14.46 4.98 -10.87
CA GLY A 73 13.10 4.68 -10.38
C GLY A 73 12.90 4.90 -8.88
N ARG A 74 13.98 5.20 -8.13
CA ARG A 74 13.96 5.37 -6.67
C ARG A 74 12.98 6.45 -6.18
N PRO A 75 12.92 7.66 -6.76
CA PRO A 75 11.97 8.68 -6.32
C PRO A 75 10.51 8.23 -6.45
N VAL A 76 10.18 7.51 -7.53
CA VAL A 76 8.84 6.95 -7.75
C VAL A 76 8.55 5.84 -6.74
N ALA A 77 9.51 4.94 -6.52
CA ALA A 77 9.39 3.88 -5.51
C ALA A 77 9.09 4.44 -4.12
N TYR A 78 9.80 5.49 -3.72
CA TYR A 78 9.62 6.15 -2.43
C TYR A 78 8.30 6.89 -2.35
N SER A 79 7.95 7.66 -3.38
CA SER A 79 6.66 8.35 -3.41
C SER A 79 5.50 7.38 -3.26
N ASN A 80 5.48 6.31 -4.05
CA ASN A 80 4.42 5.30 -3.97
C ASN A 80 4.41 4.57 -2.61
N LEU A 81 5.58 4.28 -2.01
CA LEU A 81 5.65 3.63 -0.70
C LEU A 81 5.11 4.54 0.40
N ILE A 82 5.54 5.80 0.41
CA ILE A 82 5.11 6.81 1.40
C ILE A 82 3.60 6.98 1.33
N GLN A 83 3.05 7.14 0.13
CA GLN A 83 1.62 7.33 -0.06
C GLN A 83 0.81 6.09 0.35
N SER A 84 1.30 4.89 0.00
CA SER A 84 0.67 3.63 0.41
C SER A 84 0.63 3.49 1.93
N VAL A 85 1.75 3.70 2.62
CA VAL A 85 1.83 3.59 4.08
C VAL A 85 1.03 4.70 4.76
N ARG A 86 1.12 5.94 4.29
CA ARG A 86 0.42 7.09 4.88
C ARG A 86 -1.06 7.17 4.54
N SER A 87 -1.55 6.32 3.64
CA SER A 87 -2.99 6.11 3.45
C SER A 87 -3.67 5.50 4.68
N LYS A 88 -2.88 5.09 5.70
CA LYS A 88 -3.29 4.60 7.03
C LYS A 88 -4.60 5.19 7.52
N THR A 89 -5.46 4.33 8.04
CA THR A 89 -6.72 4.71 8.66
C THR A 89 -6.48 5.30 10.05
N ALA A 90 -7.49 5.98 10.60
CA ALA A 90 -7.45 6.45 11.99
C ALA A 90 -7.34 5.29 13.00
N ALA A 91 -7.75 4.07 12.63
CA ALA A 91 -7.58 2.87 13.45
C ALA A 91 -6.14 2.35 13.48
N GLY A 92 -5.23 2.94 12.70
CA GLY A 92 -3.81 2.66 12.72
C GLY A 92 -3.35 1.55 11.78
N PHE A 93 -4.15 1.17 10.76
CA PHE A 93 -3.74 0.18 9.76
C PHE A 93 -3.77 0.74 8.34
N VAL A 94 -2.95 0.19 7.45
CA VAL A 94 -2.98 0.55 6.03
C VAL A 94 -4.18 -0.12 5.36
N PRO A 95 -5.11 0.61 4.72
CA PRO A 95 -6.33 0.04 4.16
C PRO A 95 -6.04 -0.94 3.03
N ASN A 96 -6.91 -1.94 2.82
CA ASN A 96 -6.86 -2.84 1.66
C ASN A 96 -6.85 -2.06 0.33
N PHE A 97 -7.67 -1.02 0.20
CA PHE A 97 -7.57 -0.09 -0.91
C PHE A 97 -7.58 1.35 -0.45
N ALA A 98 -6.92 2.21 -1.22
CA ALA A 98 -7.04 3.66 -1.12
C ALA A 98 -7.14 4.30 -2.52
N ALA A 99 -8.01 5.29 -2.60
CA ALA A 99 -8.19 6.24 -3.69
C ALA A 99 -8.41 7.62 -3.04
N ALA A 100 -8.50 8.69 -3.84
CA ALA A 100 -8.52 10.08 -3.35
C ALA A 100 -9.34 10.29 -2.07
N LEU A 101 -10.68 10.21 -2.16
CA LEU A 101 -11.58 10.43 -1.03
C LEU A 101 -12.10 9.12 -0.40
N LYS A 102 -11.68 7.96 -0.90
CA LYS A 102 -12.25 6.65 -0.53
C LYS A 102 -11.15 5.69 -0.15
N LYS A 103 -11.29 5.03 1.00
CA LYS A 103 -10.42 3.94 1.43
C LYS A 103 -11.22 2.91 2.21
N SER A 104 -10.81 1.65 2.18
CA SER A 104 -11.45 0.63 3.01
C SER A 104 -11.19 0.91 4.49
N GLN A 105 -12.21 0.72 5.33
CA GLN A 105 -12.14 1.03 6.77
C GLN A 105 -12.32 -0.22 7.65
N ASP A 106 -12.58 -1.37 7.02
CA ASP A 106 -12.87 -2.63 7.69
C ASP A 106 -11.70 -3.64 7.62
N ARG A 107 -10.80 -3.51 6.64
CA ARG A 107 -9.77 -4.53 6.37
C ARG A 107 -8.50 -3.95 5.78
N THR A 108 -7.45 -4.76 5.90
CA THR A 108 -6.10 -4.52 5.39
C THR A 108 -5.64 -5.74 4.59
N GLU A 109 -4.42 -5.70 4.09
CA GLU A 109 -3.73 -6.79 3.41
C GLU A 109 -2.55 -7.30 4.26
N PRO A 110 -1.84 -8.37 3.86
CA PRO A 110 -0.70 -8.86 4.62
C PRO A 110 0.32 -7.74 4.95
N PRO A 111 0.83 -7.65 6.21
CA PRO A 111 1.63 -6.52 6.68
C PRO A 111 3.08 -6.54 6.16
N LEU A 112 3.24 -6.29 4.86
CA LEU A 112 4.52 -6.39 4.15
C LEU A 112 5.32 -5.08 4.14
N GLY A 113 4.76 -3.99 4.69
CA GLY A 113 5.35 -2.65 4.60
C GLY A 113 6.76 -2.55 5.20
N ALA A 114 6.98 -3.11 6.40
CA ALA A 114 8.30 -3.12 7.03
C ALA A 114 9.32 -3.98 6.27
N TYR A 115 8.88 -5.07 5.66
CA TYR A 115 9.73 -5.93 4.85
C TYR A 115 10.21 -5.20 3.58
N VAL A 116 9.30 -4.54 2.87
CA VAL A 116 9.62 -3.75 1.67
C VAL A 116 10.50 -2.56 2.02
N LEU A 117 10.16 -1.80 3.07
CA LEU A 117 10.98 -0.68 3.55
C LEU A 117 12.42 -1.14 3.86
N ARG A 118 12.58 -2.27 4.55
CA ARG A 118 13.89 -2.85 4.83
C ARG A 118 14.63 -3.24 3.55
N ALA A 119 13.95 -3.81 2.57
CA ALA A 119 14.55 -4.18 1.29
C ALA A 119 15.04 -2.94 0.50
N LEU A 120 14.27 -1.85 0.52
CA LEU A 120 14.67 -0.57 -0.07
C LEU A 120 15.86 0.04 0.68
N HIS A 121 15.80 0.10 2.01
CA HIS A 121 16.89 0.61 2.84
C HIS A 121 18.20 -0.16 2.61
N ARG A 122 18.16 -1.49 2.54
CA ARG A 122 19.35 -2.31 2.23
C ARG A 122 19.96 -2.01 0.86
N ARG A 123 19.15 -1.52 -0.07
CA ARG A 123 19.59 -1.18 -1.43
C ARG A 123 20.15 0.24 -1.51
N SER A 124 19.54 1.20 -0.81
CA SER A 124 19.91 2.62 -0.91
C SER A 124 20.85 3.10 0.20
N GLY A 125 20.79 2.49 1.39
CA GLY A 125 21.44 2.99 2.61
C GLY A 125 20.78 4.23 3.22
N GLU A 126 19.62 4.66 2.71
CA GLU A 126 18.98 5.90 3.12
C GLU A 126 18.09 5.71 4.35
N VAL A 127 18.55 6.24 5.49
CA VAL A 127 17.87 6.09 6.78
C VAL A 127 16.61 6.96 6.90
N TRP A 128 16.57 8.11 6.22
CA TRP A 128 15.47 9.08 6.34
C TRP A 128 14.10 8.46 6.01
N LEU A 129 14.05 7.53 5.05
CA LEU A 129 12.79 6.88 4.66
C LEU A 129 12.30 5.93 5.77
N VAL A 130 13.23 5.33 6.50
CA VAL A 130 12.91 4.51 7.67
C VAL A 130 12.36 5.40 8.77
N GLU A 131 13.05 6.49 9.10
CA GLU A 131 12.60 7.47 10.10
C GLU A 131 11.22 8.03 9.76
N LEU A 132 10.95 8.29 8.48
CA LEU A 132 9.68 8.84 8.03
C LEU A 132 8.48 7.90 8.21
N LEU A 133 8.69 6.59 8.05
CA LEU A 133 7.62 5.59 7.98
C LEU A 133 7.57 4.62 9.17
N TYR A 134 8.54 4.69 10.09
CA TYR A 134 8.67 3.73 11.19
C TYR A 134 7.42 3.67 12.05
N ASP A 135 6.95 4.81 12.56
CA ASP A 135 5.79 4.86 13.46
C ASP A 135 4.51 4.40 12.76
N ASP A 136 4.33 4.75 11.49
CA ASP A 136 3.17 4.32 10.71
C ASP A 136 3.12 2.80 10.52
N LEU A 137 4.28 2.19 10.23
CA LEU A 137 4.40 0.74 10.08
C LEU A 137 4.29 0.00 11.42
N LYS A 138 4.81 0.60 12.49
CA LYS A 138 4.67 0.07 13.85
C LYS A 138 3.21 0.06 14.27
N ASP A 139 2.47 1.15 14.07
CA ASP A 139 1.04 1.22 14.38
C ASP A 139 0.24 0.14 13.66
N TRP A 140 0.57 -0.12 12.40
CA TRP A 140 -0.08 -1.17 11.62
C TRP A 140 0.22 -2.56 12.15
N ASN A 141 1.46 -2.82 12.58
CA ASN A 141 1.82 -4.06 13.25
C ASN A 141 1.08 -4.22 14.59
N ASP A 142 1.07 -3.17 15.41
CA ASP A 142 0.35 -3.18 16.69
C ASP A 142 -1.16 -3.39 16.47
N TRP A 143 -1.74 -2.87 15.38
CA TRP A 143 -3.14 -3.11 15.04
C TRP A 143 -3.43 -4.59 14.78
N PHE A 144 -2.55 -5.30 14.06
CA PHE A 144 -2.67 -6.75 13.89
C PHE A 144 -2.66 -7.46 15.25
N VAL A 145 -1.75 -7.06 16.14
CA VAL A 145 -1.68 -7.61 17.51
C VAL A 145 -2.98 -7.38 18.28
N ARG A 146 -3.54 -6.15 18.21
CA ARG A 146 -4.76 -5.78 18.94
C ARG A 146 -6.03 -6.40 18.38
N ARG A 147 -6.14 -6.58 17.06
CA ARG A 147 -7.43 -6.86 16.39
C ARG A 147 -7.49 -8.18 15.65
N ARG A 148 -6.36 -8.82 15.38
CA ARG A 148 -6.27 -10.00 14.50
C ARG A 148 -5.51 -11.15 15.14
N MET A 149 -5.13 -11.07 16.41
CA MET A 149 -4.46 -12.19 17.08
C MET A 149 -5.46 -13.09 17.80
N VAL A 150 -5.43 -14.38 17.48
CA VAL A 150 -6.11 -15.46 18.22
C VAL A 150 -5.07 -16.54 18.47
N ASP A 151 -4.87 -16.91 19.73
CA ASP A 151 -3.93 -17.96 20.15
C ASP A 151 -2.51 -17.81 19.57
N GLY A 152 -2.01 -16.57 19.49
CA GLY A 152 -0.67 -16.30 18.96
C GLY A 152 -0.58 -16.29 17.44
N LEU A 153 -1.69 -16.43 16.71
CA LEU A 153 -1.75 -16.43 15.26
C LEU A 153 -2.55 -15.25 14.72
N VAL A 154 -2.10 -14.71 13.58
CA VAL A 154 -2.85 -13.70 12.84
C VAL A 154 -4.01 -14.38 12.09
N VAL A 155 -5.22 -13.90 12.33
CA VAL A 155 -6.47 -14.32 11.68
C VAL A 155 -6.95 -13.21 10.77
N LEU A 156 -7.15 -13.54 9.49
CA LEU A 156 -7.62 -12.58 8.48
C LEU A 156 -9.13 -12.33 8.59
N GLY A 157 -9.60 -11.15 8.20
CA GLY A 157 -11.03 -10.84 8.14
C GLY A 157 -11.31 -9.34 8.01
N SER A 158 -12.57 -8.98 8.26
CA SER A 158 -13.06 -7.60 8.33
C SER A 158 -13.41 -7.20 9.77
N TRP A 159 -13.29 -5.92 10.08
CA TRP A 159 -13.58 -5.31 11.38
C TRP A 159 -13.75 -3.79 11.17
N ASN A 160 -14.95 -3.27 11.38
CA ASN A 160 -15.21 -1.84 11.24
C ASN A 160 -15.42 -1.19 12.61
N GLU A 161 -14.55 -0.23 12.93
CA GLU A 161 -14.50 0.47 14.22
C GLU A 161 -15.12 1.88 14.17
N GLN A 162 -15.80 2.23 13.06
CA GLN A 162 -16.41 3.54 12.92
C GLN A 162 -17.50 3.79 13.98
N PRO A 163 -17.62 5.03 14.51
CA PRO A 163 -18.72 5.40 15.39
C PRO A 163 -20.07 5.07 14.74
N GLY A 164 -20.86 4.21 15.39
CA GLY A 164 -22.17 3.75 14.88
C GLY A 164 -22.18 2.37 14.25
N HIS A 165 -21.03 1.71 14.05
CA HIS A 165 -21.02 0.31 13.62
C HIS A 165 -21.13 -0.62 14.84
N CYS A 166 -22.31 -1.21 15.04
CA CYS A 166 -22.50 -2.21 16.09
C CYS A 166 -21.80 -3.52 15.66
N PRO A 167 -20.87 -4.07 16.45
CA PRO A 167 -20.27 -5.36 16.14
C PRO A 167 -21.35 -6.45 16.13
N PRO A 168 -21.22 -7.50 15.30
CA PRO A 168 -22.20 -8.59 15.23
C PRO A 168 -22.49 -9.24 16.60
N SER A 169 -21.53 -9.25 17.52
CA SER A 169 -21.68 -9.78 18.88
C SER A 169 -22.55 -8.93 19.81
N LYS A 170 -22.97 -7.73 19.38
CA LYS A 170 -23.78 -6.78 20.15
C LYS A 170 -25.12 -6.44 19.49
N CYS A 171 -25.48 -7.12 18.39
CA CYS A 171 -26.73 -6.86 17.67
C CYS A 171 -27.93 -7.72 18.12
N ASN A 172 -27.76 -8.65 19.05
CA ASN A 172 -28.83 -9.54 19.52
C ASN A 172 -29.57 -9.05 20.78
N ASP A 173 -29.24 -7.87 21.30
CA ASP A 173 -29.87 -7.29 22.50
C ASP A 173 -30.74 -6.04 22.20
N MET A 174 -31.32 -5.94 20.98
CA MET A 174 -32.33 -4.93 20.63
C MET A 174 -33.65 -5.56 20.20
#